data_AF-A0A2G6P4F4-F1
#
_entry.id   AF-A0A2G6P4F4-F1
#
_cell.length_a   1.000
_cell.length_b   1.000
_cell.length_c   1.000
_cell.angle_alpha   90.00
_cell.angle_beta   90.00
_cell.angle_gamma   90.00
#
_symmetry.space_group_name_H-M   'P 1'
#
loop_
_entity.id
_entity.type
_entity.pdbx_description
1 polymer ?
#
loop_
_entity_poly.entity_id
_entity_poly.type
_entity_poly.pdbx_seq_one_letter_code
_entity_poly.pdbx_strand_id
1 'polypeptide(L)'
;MRQCQERKNRINRGLPFALVEQLDWHSALVWPDTRKDYGEARWGALVPMGDRLYFVCYTWRRNNMRVISFRKANNREIDRYETENHP
;
A
#
# COMPACT_ATOMS: atom_id res chain seq x y z
N MET A 1 27.71 9.32 -4.28
CA MET A 1 26.76 9.36 -5.41
C MET A 1 25.77 8.20 -5.33
N ARG A 2 24.54 8.43 -4.86
CA ARG A 2 23.32 7.67 -5.20
C ARG A 2 22.12 8.60 -5.02
N GLN A 3 22.05 9.64 -5.84
CA GLN A 3 20.79 10.36 -6.05
C GLN A 3 20.03 9.67 -7.20
N CYS A 4 18.72 9.88 -7.20
CA CYS A 4 17.77 9.65 -8.30
C CYS A 4 16.99 8.33 -8.27
N GLN A 5 15.97 8.26 -7.40
CA GLN A 5 14.63 7.91 -7.88
C GLN A 5 13.48 8.61 -7.11
N GLU A 6 13.70 9.76 -6.47
CA GLU A 6 12.64 10.49 -5.73
C GLU A 6 12.05 11.70 -6.48
N ARG A 7 12.35 11.89 -7.77
CA ARG A 7 11.98 13.11 -8.52
C ARG A 7 10.91 12.93 -9.60
N LYS A 8 9.97 11.97 -9.48
CA LYS A 8 8.85 11.86 -10.47
C LYS A 8 7.46 11.49 -9.92
N ASN A 9 7.18 11.63 -8.63
CA ASN A 9 5.79 11.51 -8.12
C ASN A 9 5.26 12.82 -7.51
N ARG A 10 5.80 13.97 -7.90
CA ARG A 10 5.09 15.26 -7.78
C ARG A 10 4.45 15.53 -9.14
N ILE A 11 3.17 15.87 -9.16
CA ILE A 11 2.39 16.25 -10.36
C ILE A 11 1.81 15.07 -11.14
N ASN A 12 1.06 14.19 -10.46
CA ASN A 12 -0.32 13.82 -10.85
C ASN A 12 -0.81 12.65 -10.00
N ARG A 13 -1.82 12.92 -9.16
CA ARG A 13 -2.71 11.93 -8.53
C ARG A 13 -2.06 10.92 -7.55
N GLY A 14 -2.18 11.21 -6.26
CA GLY A 14 -2.20 10.18 -5.20
C GLY A 14 -1.08 10.31 -4.18
N LEU A 15 -1.37 11.08 -3.12
CA LEU A 15 -0.87 11.01 -1.73
C LEU A 15 0.64 10.77 -1.47
N PRO A 16 1.29 11.61 -0.64
CA PRO A 16 2.69 11.39 -0.28
C PRO A 16 2.89 10.04 0.43
N PHE A 17 3.93 9.29 0.03
CA PHE A 17 4.29 8.02 0.66
C PHE A 17 4.58 8.15 2.17
N ALA A 18 4.90 9.34 2.66
CA ALA A 18 5.03 9.62 4.09
C ALA A 18 3.71 9.37 4.88
N LEU A 19 2.55 9.42 4.23
CA LEU A 19 1.28 9.07 4.87
C LEU A 19 1.16 7.59 5.16
N VAL A 20 1.92 6.74 4.46
CA VAL A 20 1.90 5.29 4.66
C VAL A 20 2.34 4.93 6.09
N GLU A 21 3.23 5.71 6.69
CA GLU A 21 3.66 5.53 8.09
C GLU A 21 2.58 5.95 9.11
N GLN A 22 1.60 6.76 8.69
CA GLN A 22 0.50 7.23 9.54
C GLN A 22 -0.74 6.34 9.46
N LEU A 23 -0.73 5.33 8.57
CA LEU A 23 -1.84 4.39 8.45
C LEU A 23 -1.86 3.45 9.65
N ASP A 24 -3.05 2.99 10.02
CA ASP A 24 -3.20 2.03 11.10
C ASP A 24 -2.90 0.61 10.63
N TRP A 25 -1.61 0.26 10.66
CA TRP A 25 -1.12 -1.05 10.28
C TRP A 25 -1.59 -2.18 11.21
N HIS A 26 -2.08 -1.87 12.41
CA HIS A 26 -2.59 -2.89 13.32
C HIS A 26 -3.89 -3.52 12.79
N SER A 27 -4.74 -2.70 12.17
CA SER A 27 -5.94 -3.14 11.48
C SER A 27 -5.71 -3.38 9.98
N ALA A 28 -4.46 -3.40 9.50
CA ALA A 28 -4.19 -3.65 8.09
C ALA A 28 -4.55 -5.08 7.69
N LEU A 29 -5.28 -5.20 6.59
CA LEU A 29 -5.46 -6.45 5.89
C LEU A 29 -4.36 -6.59 4.84
N VAL A 30 -3.42 -7.51 5.03
CA VAL A 30 -2.25 -7.70 4.17
C VAL A 30 -2.32 -9.06 3.47
N TRP A 31 -2.01 -9.10 2.17
CA TRP A 31 -1.94 -10.33 1.40
C TRP A 31 -0.82 -10.29 0.34
N PRO A 32 -0.24 -11.45 -0.03
CA PRO A 32 0.73 -11.52 -1.11
C PRO A 32 0.06 -11.26 -2.47
N ASP A 33 0.65 -10.39 -3.30
CA ASP A 33 0.21 -10.18 -4.68
C ASP A 33 0.90 -11.19 -5.60
N THR A 34 0.19 -12.28 -5.91
CA THR A 34 0.64 -13.38 -6.76
C THR A 34 0.16 -13.27 -8.21
N ARG A 35 -0.42 -12.12 -8.62
CA ARG A 35 -1.07 -11.98 -9.93
C ARG A 35 -0.12 -12.13 -11.11
N LYS A 36 1.16 -11.78 -10.94
CA LYS A 36 2.22 -12.01 -11.92
C LYS A 36 3.53 -12.29 -11.20
N ASP A 37 4.36 -13.12 -11.80
CA ASP A 37 5.73 -13.26 -11.37
C ASP A 37 6.54 -12.03 -11.83
N TYR A 38 6.73 -11.09 -10.91
CA TYR A 38 7.56 -9.90 -11.12
C TYR A 38 9.02 -10.14 -10.72
N GLY A 39 9.40 -11.36 -10.31
CA GLY A 39 10.73 -11.67 -9.75
C GLY A 39 10.98 -11.09 -8.35
N GLU A 40 9.99 -10.42 -7.76
CA GLU A 40 10.05 -9.82 -6.42
C GLU A 40 8.74 -10.08 -5.67
N ALA A 41 8.82 -10.46 -4.39
CA ALA A 41 7.65 -10.65 -3.54
C ALA A 41 6.95 -9.31 -3.30
N ARG A 42 5.73 -9.17 -3.84
CA ARG A 42 4.88 -8.00 -3.63
C ARG A 42 3.76 -8.32 -2.66
N TRP A 43 3.38 -7.32 -1.90
CA TRP A 43 2.32 -7.38 -0.91
C TRP A 43 1.32 -6.28 -1.21
N GLY A 44 0.04 -6.63 -1.17
CA GLY A 44 -1.06 -5.70 -1.11
C GLY A 44 -1.49 -5.54 0.35
N ALA A 45 -1.78 -4.32 0.76
CA ALA A 45 -2.36 -4.04 2.07
C ALA A 45 -3.52 -3.06 1.92
N LEU A 46 -4.61 -3.34 2.62
CA LEU A 46 -5.68 -2.39 2.88
C LEU A 46 -5.55 -1.90 4.30
N VAL A 47 -5.29 -0.61 4.44
CA VAL A 47 -4.97 -0.01 5.73
C VAL A 47 -5.90 1.17 5.97
N PRO A 48 -6.63 1.18 7.09
CA PRO A 48 -7.48 2.30 7.44
C PRO A 48 -6.64 3.50 7.92
N MET A 49 -7.18 4.68 7.71
CA MET A 49 -6.64 5.94 8.23
C MET A 49 -7.81 6.86 8.56
N GLY A 50 -8.22 6.82 9.84
CA GLY A 50 -9.47 7.41 10.28
C GLY A 50 -10.65 6.80 9.51
N ASP A 51 -11.50 7.64 8.93
CA ASP A 51 -12.74 7.22 8.25
C ASP A 51 -12.54 6.69 6.82
N ARG A 52 -11.30 6.44 6.39
CA ARG A 52 -11.00 6.07 4.99
C ARG A 52 -10.05 4.89 4.91
N LEU A 53 -10.30 4.02 3.95
CA LEU A 53 -9.44 2.89 3.63
C LEU A 53 -8.51 3.22 2.45
N TYR A 54 -7.25 2.82 2.58
CA TYR A 54 -6.23 3.01 1.57
C TYR A 54 -5.61 1.69 1.16
N PHE A 55 -5.30 1.57 -0.14
CA PHE A 55 -4.58 0.45 -0.69
C PHE A 55 -3.10 0.80 -0.87
N VAL A 56 -2.23 0.00 -0.26
CA VAL A 56 -0.77 0.09 -0.36
C VAL A 56 -0.25 -1.17 -1.04
N CYS A 57 0.48 -1.02 -2.13
CA CYS A 57 1.28 -2.10 -2.70
C CYS A 57 2.75 -1.84 -2.42
N TYR A 58 3.44 -2.80 -1.83
CA TYR A 58 4.84 -2.67 -1.44
C TYR A 58 5.61 -3.98 -1.61
N THR A 59 6.92 -3.89 -1.53
CA THR A 59 7.83 -5.05 -1.54
C THR A 59 8.89 -4.89 -0.45
N TRP A 60 9.35 -6.01 0.09
CA TRP A 60 10.43 -6.05 1.07
C TRP A 60 11.77 -6.28 0.38
N ARG A 61 12.74 -5.39 0.59
CA ARG A 61 14.13 -5.57 0.12
C ARG A 61 15.11 -5.29 1.25
N ARG A 62 15.89 -6.31 1.65
CA ARG A 62 16.98 -6.19 2.65
C ARG A 62 16.54 -5.36 3.87
N ASN A 63 15.41 -5.74 4.48
CA ASN A 63 14.77 -5.08 5.63
C ASN A 63 14.15 -3.69 5.39
N ASN A 64 14.12 -3.19 4.14
CA ASN A 64 13.44 -1.94 3.81
C ASN A 64 12.14 -2.22 3.07
N MET A 65 11.06 -1.56 3.49
CA MET A 65 9.79 -1.57 2.76
C MET A 65 9.85 -0.55 1.63
N ARG A 66 9.68 -1.00 0.39
CA ARG A 66 9.56 -0.12 -0.77
C ARG A 66 8.10 -0.08 -1.21
N VAL A 67 7.46 1.07 -1.01
CA VAL A 67 6.11 1.32 -1.53
C VAL A 67 6.18 1.47 -3.05
N ILE A 68 5.40 0.65 -3.76
CA ILE A 68 5.26 0.64 -5.22
C ILE A 68 4.06 1.49 -5.64
N SER A 69 2.94 1.36 -4.91
CA SER A 69 1.71 2.10 -5.18
C SER A 69 1.00 2.44 -3.89
N PHE A 70 0.47 3.66 -3.81
CA PHE A 70 -0.37 4.10 -2.71
C PHE A 70 -1.57 4.88 -3.27
N ARG A 71 -2.77 4.43 -2.93
CA ARG A 71 -4.01 5.02 -3.42
C ARG A 71 -5.15 4.80 -2.43
N LYS A 72 -6.25 5.51 -2.66
CA LYS A 72 -7.52 5.19 -1.98
C LYS A 72 -8.00 3.79 -2.39
N ALA A 73 -8.58 3.07 -1.44
CA ALA A 73 -9.27 1.82 -1.74
C ALA A 73 -10.49 2.11 -2.63
N ASN A 74 -10.81 1.20 -3.53
CA ASN A 74 -12.08 1.22 -4.26
C ASN A 74 -13.18 0.56 -3.43
N ASN A 75 -14.45 0.72 -3.83
CA ASN A 75 -15.57 0.15 -3.07
C ASN A 75 -15.44 -1.37 -2.87
N ARG A 76 -14.99 -2.12 -3.89
CA ARG A 76 -14.79 -3.58 -3.78
C ARG A 76 -13.74 -3.96 -2.73
N GLU A 77 -12.70 -3.15 -2.58
CA GLU A 77 -11.66 -3.34 -1.59
C GLU A 77 -12.15 -2.98 -0.18
N ILE A 78 -13.00 -1.95 -0.06
CA ILE A 78 -13.67 -1.60 1.20
C ILE A 78 -14.57 -2.75 1.65
N ASP A 79 -15.45 -3.24 0.77
CA ASP A 79 -16.36 -4.36 1.06
C ASP A 79 -15.58 -5.60 1.51
N ARG A 80 -14.46 -5.89 0.84
CA ARG A 80 -13.57 -7.00 1.23
C ARG A 80 -12.99 -6.79 2.62
N TYR A 81 -12.48 -5.59 2.90
CA TYR A 81 -11.89 -5.27 4.19
C TYR A 81 -12.91 -5.37 5.33
N GLU A 82 -14.13 -4.91 5.10
CA GLU A 82 -15.22 -5.02 6.07
C GLU A 82 -15.61 -6.48 6.31
N THR A 83 -15.68 -7.29 5.25
CA THR A 83 -15.99 -8.73 5.35
C THR A 83 -14.89 -9.52 6.09
N GLU A 84 -13.61 -9.22 5.84
CA GLU A 84 -12.50 -9.92 6.51
C GLU A 84 -12.26 -9.42 7.96
N ASN A 85 -12.66 -8.18 8.32
CA ASN A 85 -12.48 -7.64 9.68
C ASN A 85 -13.72 -7.72 10.59
N HIS A 86 -14.93 -7.90 10.06
CA HIS A 86 -16.14 -8.13 10.85
C HIS A 86 -16.71 -9.53 10.55
N PRO A 87 -16.34 -10.56 11.33
CA PRO A 87 -16.98 -11.89 11.27
C PRO A 87 -18.39 -11.89 11.88
#